data_AF-A0A315Y2U8-F1
#
_entry.id   AF-A0A315Y2U8-F1
#
_cell.length_a   1.000
_cell.length_b   1.000
_cell.length_c   1.000
_cell.angle_alpha   90.00
_cell.angle_beta   90.00
_cell.angle_gamma   90.00
#
_symmetry.space_group_name_H-M   'P 1'
#
loop_
_entity.id
_entity.type
_entity.pdbx_description
1 polymer ?
#
loop_
_entity_poly.entity_id
_entity_poly.type
_entity_poly.pdbx_seq_one_letter_code
_entity_poly.pdbx_strand_id
1 'polypeptide(L)'
;MSRLADRINDDNGFMVKLRMDSRFDLKDYDDIKSALKDVISGWKSDGKVSTEDFVAFLDLIQCLAGGSRFWSDETALMAEDAELELMEIIHDELDL
;
A
#
# COMPACT_ATOMS: atom_id res chain seq x y z
N MET A 1 14.97 -2.80 8.98
CA MET A 1 13.58 -3.08 8.59
C MET A 1 13.48 -2.89 7.10
N SER A 2 12.76 -3.76 6.37
CA SER A 2 12.51 -3.58 4.94
C SER A 2 11.78 -2.26 4.71
N ARG A 3 12.13 -1.49 3.68
CA ARG A 3 11.42 -0.24 3.36
C ARG A 3 9.99 -0.56 2.93
N LEU A 4 9.09 0.40 3.05
CA LEU A 4 7.71 0.26 2.54
C LEU A 4 7.75 0.00 1.03
N ALA A 5 8.63 0.71 0.32
CA ALA A 5 8.84 0.53 -1.10
C ALA A 5 9.19 -0.93 -1.49
N ASP A 6 10.07 -1.59 -0.74
CA ASP A 6 10.44 -2.99 -1.02
C ASP A 6 9.23 -3.92 -0.89
N ARG A 7 8.41 -3.73 0.16
CA ARG A 7 7.22 -4.58 0.41
C ARG A 7 6.16 -4.45 -0.69
N ILE A 8 6.10 -3.29 -1.33
CA ILE A 8 5.13 -2.99 -2.38
C ILE A 8 5.67 -3.44 -3.74
N ASN A 9 6.91 -3.06 -4.08
CA ASN A 9 7.45 -3.06 -5.43
C ASN A 9 8.46 -4.17 -5.75
N ASP A 10 8.98 -4.90 -4.76
CA ASP A 10 9.92 -6.00 -5.01
C ASP A 10 9.30 -7.08 -5.91
N ASP A 11 10.12 -7.95 -6.51
CA ASP A 11 9.66 -9.01 -7.42
C ASP A 11 8.64 -9.95 -6.76
N ASN A 12 8.68 -10.07 -5.43
CA ASN A 12 7.70 -10.78 -4.60
C ASN A 12 6.82 -9.85 -3.75
N GLY A 13 6.84 -8.56 -4.04
CA GLY A 13 6.06 -7.53 -3.38
C GLY A 13 4.57 -7.66 -3.68
N PHE A 14 3.77 -7.04 -2.80
CA PHE A 14 2.32 -7.12 -2.87
C PHE A 14 1.76 -6.68 -4.23
N MET A 15 2.26 -5.56 -4.78
CA MET A 15 1.71 -5.00 -6.02
C MET A 15 2.04 -5.89 -7.23
N VAL A 16 3.21 -6.53 -7.24
CA VAL A 16 3.58 -7.47 -8.30
C VAL A 16 2.65 -8.68 -8.29
N LYS A 17 2.42 -9.29 -7.12
CA LYS A 17 1.47 -10.41 -6.96
C LYS A 17 0.06 -10.02 -7.36
N LEU A 18 -0.41 -8.84 -6.94
CA LEU A 18 -1.75 -8.37 -7.27
C LEU A 18 -1.94 -8.16 -8.79
N ARG A 19 -0.92 -7.65 -9.48
CA ARG A 19 -0.96 -7.40 -10.93
C ARG A 19 -0.78 -8.67 -11.76
N MET A 20 0.14 -9.54 -11.38
CA MET A 20 0.52 -10.71 -12.18
C MET A 20 -0.37 -11.91 -11.88
N ASP A 21 -0.66 -12.16 -10.61
CA ASP A 21 -1.40 -13.34 -10.17
C ASP A 21 -2.87 -13.05 -9.88
N SER A 22 -3.30 -11.78 -9.97
CA SER A 22 -4.67 -11.34 -9.65
C SER A 22 -5.12 -11.78 -8.25
N ARG A 23 -4.16 -11.82 -7.31
CA ARG A 23 -4.37 -12.32 -5.96
C ARG A 23 -4.11 -11.22 -4.94
N PHE A 24 -5.11 -10.95 -4.11
CA PHE A 24 -4.96 -10.14 -2.92
C PHE A 24 -4.46 -11.02 -1.76
N ASP A 25 -3.24 -10.77 -1.26
CA ASP A 25 -2.73 -11.46 -0.07
C ASP A 25 -2.92 -10.58 1.16
N LEU A 26 -3.86 -10.97 2.02
CA LEU A 26 -4.20 -10.22 3.24
C LEU A 26 -3.01 -10.08 4.19
N LYS A 27 -2.11 -11.06 4.25
CA LYS A 27 -0.96 -10.99 5.14
C LYS A 27 0.06 -9.96 4.64
N ASP A 28 0.34 -9.97 3.34
CA ASP A 28 1.23 -8.98 2.74
C ASP A 28 0.64 -7.56 2.86
N TYR A 29 -0.69 -7.44 2.76
CA TYR A 29 -1.40 -6.18 2.98
C TYR A 29 -1.32 -5.68 4.43
N ASP A 30 -1.56 -6.54 5.42
CA ASP A 30 -1.41 -6.17 6.84
C ASP A 30 0.02 -5.72 7.17
N ASP A 31 1.01 -6.40 6.59
CA ASP A 31 2.43 -6.04 6.68
C ASP A 31 2.71 -4.64 6.09
N ILE A 32 2.06 -4.29 4.97
CA ILE A 32 2.13 -2.94 4.37
C ILE A 32 1.52 -1.91 5.30
N LYS A 33 0.37 -2.18 5.91
CA LYS A 33 -0.27 -1.25 6.85
C LYS A 33 0.61 -0.97 8.07
N SER A 34 1.21 -2.01 8.66
CA SER A 34 2.16 -1.84 9.75
C SER A 34 3.38 -1.01 9.33
N ALA A 35 3.96 -1.32 8.16
CA ALA A 35 5.10 -0.58 7.64
C ALA A 35 4.76 0.89 7.33
N LEU A 36 3.56 1.18 6.82
CA LEU A 36 3.09 2.53 6.55
C LEU A 36 3.01 3.37 7.84
N LYS A 37 2.45 2.79 8.91
CA LYS A 37 2.37 3.47 10.22
C LYS A 37 3.75 3.78 10.79
N ASP A 38 4.68 2.84 10.69
CA ASP A 38 6.07 3.05 11.12
C ASP A 38 6.76 4.16 10.31
N VAL A 39 6.53 4.17 8.99
CA VAL A 39 7.08 5.20 8.08
C VAL A 39 6.50 6.58 8.40
N ILE A 40 5.19 6.70 8.60
CA ILE A 40 4.55 7.98 8.94
C ILE A 40 5.03 8.47 10.32
N SER A 41 5.15 7.58 11.31
CA SER A 41 5.73 7.91 12.61
C SER A 41 7.16 8.45 12.47
N GLY A 42 7.97 7.81 11.61
CA GLY A 42 9.30 8.29 11.25
C GLY A 42 9.28 9.69 10.61
N TRP A 43 8.36 9.94 9.67
CA TRP A 43 8.22 11.25 9.03
C TRP A 43 7.87 12.36 10.02
N LYS A 44 6.97 12.08 10.97
CA LYS A 44 6.61 13.01 12.06
C LYS A 44 7.82 13.33 12.97
N SER A 45 8.59 12.31 13.33
CA SER A 45 9.75 12.44 14.21
C SER A 45 10.91 13.20 13.54
N ASP A 46 11.24 12.82 12.30
CA ASP A 46 12.44 13.32 11.61
C ASP A 46 12.16 14.59 10.80
N GLY A 47 10.88 14.94 10.59
CA GLY A 47 10.43 16.08 9.79
C GLY A 47 10.75 15.92 8.30
N LYS A 48 10.95 14.69 7.82
CA LYS A 48 11.34 14.39 6.45
C LYS A 48 10.55 13.22 5.90
N VAL A 49 10.05 13.37 4.68
CA VAL A 49 9.37 12.32 3.93
C VAL A 49 10.36 11.63 3.01
N SER A 50 10.42 10.30 3.07
CA SER A 50 11.16 9.48 2.11
C SER A 50 10.42 9.51 0.77
N THR A 51 11.02 10.11 -0.25
CA THR A 51 10.41 10.18 -1.59
C THR A 51 10.13 8.79 -2.16
N GLU A 52 11.02 7.83 -1.90
CA GLU A 52 10.87 6.46 -2.38
C GLU A 52 9.66 5.76 -1.76
N ASP A 53 9.50 5.83 -0.44
CA ASP A 53 8.35 5.22 0.25
C ASP A 53 7.04 5.93 -0.08
N PHE A 54 7.07 7.26 -0.23
CA PHE A 54 5.89 8.04 -0.60
C PHE A 54 5.42 7.73 -2.03
N VAL A 55 6.34 7.62 -2.99
CA VAL A 55 6.01 7.23 -4.38
C VAL A 55 5.45 5.82 -4.42
N ALA A 56 6.09 4.87 -3.72
CA ALA A 56 5.59 3.48 -3.67
C ALA A 56 4.18 3.39 -3.07
N PHE A 57 3.89 4.19 -2.04
CA PHE A 57 2.54 4.29 -1.49
C PHE A 57 1.53 4.83 -2.52
N LEU A 58 1.86 5.93 -3.23
CA LEU A 58 0.97 6.48 -4.27
C LEU A 58 0.72 5.48 -5.40
N ASP A 59 1.75 4.75 -5.83
CA ASP A 59 1.64 3.72 -6.86
C ASP A 59 0.72 2.57 -6.41
N LEU A 60 0.79 2.19 -5.12
CA LEU A 60 -0.11 1.19 -4.54
C LEU A 60 -1.57 1.67 -4.56
N ILE A 61 -1.85 2.89 -4.08
CA ILE A 61 -3.20 3.47 -4.11
C ILE A 61 -3.75 3.50 -5.54
N GLN A 62 -2.96 3.99 -6.50
CA GLN A 62 -3.35 4.01 -7.90
C GLN A 62 -3.61 2.61 -8.46
N CYS A 63 -2.83 1.62 -8.04
CA CYS A 63 -3.04 0.23 -8.44
C CYS A 63 -4.37 -0.32 -7.91
N LEU A 64 -4.69 -0.04 -6.64
CA LEU A 64 -5.91 -0.51 -5.99
C LEU A 64 -7.15 0.17 -6.59
N ALA A 65 -7.16 1.50 -6.68
CA ALA A 65 -8.24 2.29 -7.26
C ALA A 65 -8.42 2.03 -8.77
N GLY A 66 -7.33 1.76 -9.48
CA GLY A 66 -7.36 1.54 -10.93
C GLY A 66 -8.08 0.26 -11.35
N GLY A 67 -8.16 -0.72 -10.44
CA GLY A 67 -8.82 -1.99 -10.72
C GLY A 67 -8.09 -2.84 -11.77
N SER A 68 -8.63 -4.04 -12.00
CA SER A 68 -8.25 -4.86 -13.14
C SER A 68 -9.42 -5.70 -13.60
N ARG A 69 -9.62 -5.77 -14.92
CA ARG A 69 -10.63 -6.66 -15.55
C ARG A 69 -10.36 -8.16 -15.32
N PHE A 70 -9.17 -8.50 -14.83
CA PHE A 70 -8.75 -9.87 -14.56
C PHE A 70 -8.97 -10.28 -13.11
N TRP A 71 -9.28 -9.33 -12.22
CA TRP A 71 -9.60 -9.63 -10.83
C TRP A 71 -10.96 -10.32 -10.73
N SER A 72 -11.07 -11.23 -9.78
CA SER A 72 -12.39 -11.70 -9.34
C SER A 72 -13.13 -10.57 -8.62
N ASP A 73 -14.46 -10.69 -8.52
CA ASP A 73 -15.28 -9.74 -7.75
C ASP A 73 -14.78 -9.61 -6.31
N GLU A 74 -14.34 -10.71 -5.70
CA GLU A 74 -13.75 -10.73 -4.36
C GLU A 74 -12.45 -9.92 -4.28
N THR A 75 -11.53 -10.10 -5.24
CA THR A 75 -10.27 -9.35 -5.27
C THR A 75 -10.50 -7.87 -5.54
N ALA A 76 -11.45 -7.54 -6.40
CA ALA A 76 -11.82 -6.15 -6.68
C ALA A 76 -12.39 -5.45 -5.44
N LEU A 77 -13.30 -6.10 -4.72
CA LEU A 77 -13.84 -5.59 -3.46
C LEU A 77 -12.74 -5.40 -2.41
N MET A 78 -11.85 -6.39 -2.23
CA MET A 78 -10.72 -6.25 -1.30
C MET A 78 -9.78 -5.11 -1.69
N ALA A 79 -9.57 -4.88 -2.99
CA ALA A 79 -8.73 -3.78 -3.46
C ALA A 79 -9.38 -2.41 -3.21
N GLU A 80 -10.69 -2.28 -3.43
CA GLU A 80 -11.47 -1.08 -3.11
C GLU A 80 -11.43 -0.78 -1.60
N ASP A 81 -11.71 -1.78 -0.77
CA ASP A 81 -11.66 -1.65 0.70
C ASP A 81 -10.24 -1.24 1.16
N ALA A 82 -9.20 -1.82 0.57
CA ALA A 82 -7.82 -1.51 0.90
C ALA A 82 -7.39 -0.10 0.48
N GLU A 83 -7.87 0.39 -0.67
CA GLU A 83 -7.63 1.76 -1.10
C GLU A 83 -8.20 2.76 -0.08
N LEU A 84 -9.46 2.57 0.31
CA LEU A 84 -10.15 3.42 1.29
C LEU A 84 -9.44 3.39 2.65
N GLU A 85 -9.12 2.19 3.16
CA GLU A 85 -8.44 2.04 4.45
C GLU A 85 -7.05 2.73 4.46
N LEU A 86 -6.27 2.59 3.38
CA LEU A 86 -4.96 3.24 3.29
C LEU A 86 -5.06 4.77 3.21
N MET A 87 -6.07 5.29 2.50
CA MET A 87 -6.35 6.73 2.45
C MET A 87 -6.80 7.27 3.81
N GLU A 88 -7.63 6.54 4.54
CA GLU A 88 -8.03 6.87 5.93
C GLU A 88 -6.81 6.91 6.86
N ILE A 89 -5.91 5.92 6.80
CA ILE A 89 -4.68 5.90 7.59
C ILE A 89 -3.84 7.16 7.33
N ILE A 90 -3.66 7.55 6.07
CA ILE A 90 -2.89 8.76 5.75
C ILE A 90 -3.59 10.03 6.23
N HIS A 91 -4.90 10.14 6.04
CA HIS A 91 -5.67 11.30 6.48
C HIS A 91 -5.58 11.46 8.01
N ASP A 92 -5.82 10.38 8.75
CA ASP A 92 -5.81 10.38 10.22
C ASP A 92 -4.41 10.59 10.79
N GLU A 93 -3.38 10.04 10.15
CA GLU A 93 -2.02 10.17 10.64
C GLU A 93 -1.38 11.49 10.23
N LEU A 94 -1.63 12.04 9.03
CA LEU A 94 -0.97 13.27 8.59
C LEU A 94 -1.76 14.56 8.91
N ASP A 95 -2.90 14.45 9.59
CA ASP A 95 -3.80 15.58 9.90
C ASP A 95 -4.13 16.41 8.65
N LEU A 96 -4.39 15.74 7.51
CA LEU A 96 -4.64 16.37 6.21
C LEU A 96 -6.05 16.96 6.06
#